data_AF-A0A5N5JFT0-F1
#
_entry.id   AF-A0A5N5JFT0-F1
#
_cell.length_a   1.000
_cell.length_b   1.000
_cell.length_c   1.000
_cell.angle_alpha   90.00
_cell.angle_beta   90.00
_cell.angle_gamma   90.00
#
_symmetry.space_group_name_H-M   'P 1'
#
loop_
_entity.id
_entity.type
_entity.pdbx_description
1 polymer ?
#
loop_
_entity_poly.entity_id
_entity_poly.type
_entity_poly.pdbx_seq_one_letter_code
_entity_poly.pdbx_strand_id
1 'polypeptide(L)'
;MVAALVNPMTTAIVLSVSSFPTNRMSMISSTFSSNYGGTDFSKRYAALQFLFPHYNFKNLKISHERFSNGLSSMVSSTFSSNYGGTDFSKRYAALQFLFPHYNFKNFKISHERFSNGLSSRRGFRVSCETKGLNSYLGMETEETKIRRCSPYLERTLVSSNSALTSDDWRAVPDIWRSSAEKYGNRIAVVDPYHDPPTSLTYKQLEQEILDFSEGLRVIGVEPDEKLALFADNSYRWLVTDQGMMAMGAVDVVRGSRSSVEELLQIYIHSESVALAVDNPELFNRIVETLCSKAAPRFVILLWGEKSHLAINGMERIPIFSYKEIIELGQESHKAFSDTDGKLYKYETISSDDIATVVYTSGTTGNPKGVMLTHKNLLHQMYKGYGSCPVLYLYGYFMINNLWDAVPAQPGDRFLSMLPPWHAYERACEYFIFMHGTEQVYTTVRNLKIDLQQYQPDYMISVPLVFETLYSGIQKQLSTSSTLRKILAFMFIKISLAYMEMKRIYEGTYLTRSRKEPSYFVSILDWLWARIIAAILLPVHKLAKKLVYSKIHSAIGISKAGISGGGSLPSHVDKFFEAIGVIVQNGYGMTESSPVTSARRRNNNVRYIHYFRLLKLLHLFYNPKI
;
A
#
# COMPACT_ATOMS: atom_id res chain seq x y z
N MET A 1 -56.17 -10.40 -0.41
CA MET A 1 -56.53 -9.97 -1.78
C MET A 1 -55.24 -9.53 -2.45
N VAL A 2 -54.64 -10.14 -3.48
CA VAL A 2 -54.89 -11.23 -4.44
C VAL A 2 -53.46 -11.59 -4.90
N ALA A 3 -52.86 -12.74 -4.57
CA ALA A 3 -52.91 -14.04 -5.26
C ALA A 3 -52.64 -14.03 -6.79
N ALA A 4 -51.49 -14.61 -7.15
CA ALA A 4 -51.23 -15.45 -8.32
C ALA A 4 -51.23 -14.84 -9.75
N LEU A 5 -50.08 -15.00 -10.43
CA LEU A 5 -49.98 -15.75 -11.69
C LEU A 5 -48.54 -16.24 -11.91
N VAL A 6 -48.39 -17.57 -11.88
CA VAL A 6 -47.23 -18.36 -12.28
C VAL A 6 -47.64 -19.08 -13.57
N ASN A 7 -46.78 -19.12 -14.59
CA ASN A 7 -46.19 -20.30 -15.29
C ASN A 7 -45.69 -19.93 -16.72
N PRO A 8 -44.90 -20.77 -17.43
CA PRO A 8 -43.44 -20.81 -17.35
C PRO A 8 -42.74 -20.63 -18.72
N MET A 9 -41.48 -20.15 -18.71
CA MET A 9 -40.53 -20.51 -19.77
C MET A 9 -39.27 -21.09 -19.13
N THR A 10 -38.99 -22.33 -19.51
CA THR A 10 -37.78 -23.09 -19.25
C THR A 10 -36.56 -22.39 -19.83
N THR A 11 -35.66 -21.93 -18.95
CA THR A 11 -34.28 -21.60 -19.33
C THR A 11 -33.36 -22.31 -18.35
N ALA A 12 -32.53 -23.23 -18.84
CA ALA A 12 -31.52 -23.91 -18.05
C ALA A 12 -30.48 -22.88 -17.59
N ILE A 13 -30.38 -22.65 -16.27
CA ILE A 13 -29.34 -21.80 -15.69
C ILE A 13 -28.17 -22.70 -15.29
N VAL A 14 -27.05 -22.55 -15.99
CA VAL A 14 -25.73 -23.04 -15.54
C VAL A 14 -25.23 -22.06 -14.49
N LEU A 15 -25.28 -22.43 -13.21
CA LEU A 15 -24.70 -21.64 -12.13
C LEU A 15 -23.20 -21.96 -12.01
N SER A 16 -22.36 -21.01 -12.43
CA SER A 16 -20.97 -20.90 -12.01
C SER A 16 -20.94 -20.57 -10.50
N VAL A 17 -20.37 -21.45 -9.68
CA VAL A 17 -20.26 -21.26 -8.23
C VAL A 17 -19.00 -20.43 -7.95
N SER A 18 -19.11 -19.10 -8.09
CA SER A 18 -18.07 -18.15 -7.67
C SER A 18 -18.51 -17.21 -6.54
N SER A 19 -19.66 -17.47 -5.90
CA SER A 19 -20.29 -16.54 -4.93
C SER A 19 -20.68 -17.18 -3.60
N PHE A 20 -19.74 -17.86 -2.93
CA PHE A 20 -19.89 -18.21 -1.50
C PHE A 20 -18.66 -17.79 -0.67
N PRO A 21 -18.83 -17.03 0.43
CA PRO A 21 -17.75 -16.71 1.36
C PRO A 21 -17.21 -17.98 2.04
N THR A 22 -15.89 -18.15 2.01
CA THR A 22 -15.11 -19.30 2.50
C THR A 22 -15.34 -19.68 3.97
N ASN A 23 -15.85 -18.77 4.80
CA ASN A 23 -16.05 -19.01 6.24
C ASN A 23 -17.36 -19.71 6.64
N ARG A 24 -18.26 -20.06 5.70
CA ARG A 24 -19.42 -20.93 5.98
C ARG A 24 -19.28 -22.37 5.45
N MET A 25 -18.30 -22.65 4.60
CA MET A 25 -18.02 -24.02 4.12
C MET A 25 -17.37 -24.89 5.21
N SER A 26 -16.64 -24.30 6.16
CA SER A 26 -16.05 -25.02 7.29
C SER A 26 -17.10 -25.56 8.27
N MET A 27 -18.25 -24.87 8.43
CA MET A 27 -19.39 -25.37 9.19
C MET A 27 -20.11 -26.52 8.48
N ILE A 28 -20.15 -26.53 7.15
CA ILE A 28 -20.72 -27.63 6.37
C ILE A 28 -19.81 -28.86 6.52
N SER A 29 -18.49 -28.72 6.41
CA SER A 29 -17.57 -29.85 6.60
C SER A 29 -17.62 -30.44 8.02
N SER A 30 -17.65 -29.59 9.06
CA SER A 30 -17.65 -30.05 10.46
C SER A 30 -18.97 -30.69 10.91
N THR A 31 -20.11 -30.24 10.37
CA THR A 31 -21.42 -30.84 10.65
C THR A 31 -21.60 -32.18 9.90
N PHE A 32 -21.01 -32.32 8.71
CA PHE A 32 -21.08 -33.54 7.91
C PHE A 32 -20.11 -34.64 8.36
N SER A 33 -19.04 -34.29 9.08
CA SER A 33 -18.06 -35.25 9.60
C SER A 33 -18.50 -35.95 10.90
N SER A 34 -19.44 -35.41 11.66
CA SER A 34 -19.61 -35.80 13.07
C SER A 34 -20.85 -36.65 13.40
N ASN A 35 -21.84 -36.82 12.52
CA ASN A 35 -23.08 -37.53 12.92
C ASN A 35 -23.77 -38.44 11.90
N TYR A 36 -23.25 -38.63 10.67
CA TYR A 36 -23.88 -39.56 9.71
C TYR A 36 -22.84 -40.34 8.90
N GLY A 37 -22.31 -41.40 9.51
CA GLY A 37 -21.56 -42.43 8.80
C GLY A 37 -22.50 -43.32 7.99
N GLY A 38 -22.74 -42.98 6.73
CA GLY A 38 -23.53 -43.81 5.81
C GLY A 38 -23.73 -43.18 4.43
N THR A 39 -23.74 -44.01 3.39
CA THR A 39 -23.81 -43.70 1.95
C THR A 39 -25.22 -43.30 1.44
N ASP A 40 -26.10 -42.79 2.31
CA ASP A 40 -27.48 -42.50 1.93
C ASP A 40 -27.65 -41.02 1.49
N PHE A 41 -27.72 -40.81 0.18
CA PHE A 41 -27.87 -39.49 -0.46
C PHE A 41 -29.18 -38.78 -0.10
N SER A 42 -30.22 -39.53 0.27
CA SER A 42 -31.56 -38.99 0.56
C SER A 42 -31.59 -38.14 1.84
N LYS A 43 -30.84 -38.52 2.87
CA LYS A 43 -30.74 -37.78 4.15
C LYS A 43 -29.93 -36.49 4.04
N ARG A 44 -28.93 -36.46 3.15
CA ARG A 44 -28.11 -35.27 2.86
C ARG A 44 -28.91 -34.18 2.15
N TYR A 45 -29.82 -34.61 1.28
CA TYR A 45 -30.76 -33.73 0.59
C TYR A 45 -31.77 -33.09 1.54
N ALA A 46 -32.35 -33.89 2.45
CA ALA A 46 -33.30 -33.41 3.44
C ALA A 46 -32.69 -32.36 4.40
N ALA A 47 -31.42 -32.54 4.80
CA ALA A 47 -30.72 -31.58 5.67
C ALA A 47 -30.45 -30.22 4.99
N LEU A 48 -30.09 -30.22 3.70
CA LEU A 48 -29.90 -28.99 2.91
C LEU A 48 -31.23 -28.27 2.64
N GLN A 49 -32.31 -29.01 2.38
CA GLN A 49 -33.65 -28.46 2.19
C GLN A 49 -34.24 -27.87 3.49
N PHE A 50 -33.89 -28.44 4.65
CA PHE A 50 -34.28 -27.94 5.97
C PHE A 50 -33.53 -26.65 6.36
N LEU A 51 -32.23 -26.55 6.04
CA LEU A 51 -31.41 -25.37 6.32
C LEU A 51 -31.64 -24.20 5.36
N PHE A 52 -32.10 -24.48 4.13
CA PHE A 52 -32.36 -23.47 3.10
C PHE A 52 -33.70 -23.72 2.39
N PRO A 53 -34.85 -23.42 3.04
CA PRO A 53 -36.18 -23.82 2.56
C PRO A 53 -36.60 -23.21 1.22
N HIS A 54 -35.97 -22.11 0.83
CA HIS A 54 -36.31 -21.32 -0.36
C HIS A 54 -35.55 -21.72 -1.63
N TYR A 55 -34.63 -22.69 -1.56
CA TYR A 55 -33.85 -23.17 -2.70
C TYR A 55 -34.28 -24.60 -3.10
N ASN A 56 -34.42 -24.85 -4.40
CA ASN A 56 -34.82 -26.15 -4.95
C ASN A 56 -33.60 -26.89 -5.50
N PHE A 57 -33.13 -27.88 -4.76
CA PHE A 57 -31.87 -28.56 -5.06
C PHE A 57 -32.01 -29.80 -5.98
N LYS A 58 -33.18 -30.03 -6.59
CA LYS A 58 -33.51 -31.30 -7.27
C LYS A 58 -32.59 -31.69 -8.44
N ASN A 59 -31.76 -30.79 -8.98
CA ASN A 59 -30.92 -31.04 -10.18
C ASN A 59 -29.48 -30.49 -10.05
N LEU A 60 -28.78 -30.74 -8.94
CA LEU A 60 -27.37 -30.32 -8.82
C LEU A 60 -26.43 -31.29 -9.56
N LYS A 61 -25.76 -30.83 -10.63
CA LYS A 61 -24.57 -31.47 -11.23
C LYS A 61 -23.32 -30.71 -10.75
N ILE A 62 -22.40 -31.42 -10.10
CA ILE A 62 -21.12 -30.87 -9.63
C ILE A 62 -20.06 -31.15 -10.71
N SER A 63 -19.43 -30.09 -11.26
CA SER A 63 -18.24 -30.20 -12.11
C SER A 63 -16.97 -30.19 -11.25
N HIS A 64 -16.06 -31.12 -11.52
CA HIS A 64 -14.83 -31.35 -10.76
C HIS A 64 -13.69 -30.45 -11.24
N GLU A 65 -13.34 -29.41 -10.48
CA GLU A 65 -12.02 -28.78 -10.52
C GLU A 65 -11.56 -28.43 -9.10
N ARG A 66 -10.28 -28.70 -8.81
CA ARG A 66 -9.56 -28.70 -7.51
C ARG A 66 -9.59 -30.01 -6.71
N PHE A 67 -8.70 -30.94 -7.08
CA PHE A 67 -8.39 -32.15 -6.31
C PHE A 67 -6.88 -32.46 -6.31
N SER A 68 -6.03 -31.56 -5.77
CA SER A 68 -4.60 -31.88 -5.53
C SER A 68 -4.36 -32.37 -4.09
N ASN A 69 -4.99 -31.74 -3.09
CA ASN A 69 -4.75 -32.09 -1.67
C ASN A 69 -5.55 -33.31 -1.19
N GLY A 70 -6.67 -33.65 -1.83
CA GLY A 70 -7.47 -34.84 -1.49
C GLY A 70 -6.84 -36.17 -1.92
N LEU A 71 -6.16 -36.17 -3.08
CA LEU A 71 -5.58 -37.39 -3.67
C LEU A 71 -4.49 -37.99 -2.79
N SER A 72 -3.65 -37.17 -2.18
CA SER A 72 -2.59 -37.61 -1.26
C SER A 72 -3.16 -38.33 -0.02
N SER A 73 -4.23 -37.79 0.58
CA SER A 73 -4.90 -38.40 1.73
C SER A 73 -5.62 -39.70 1.38
N MET A 74 -6.23 -39.75 0.19
CA MET A 74 -6.99 -40.91 -0.28
C MET A 74 -6.06 -42.05 -0.68
N VAL A 75 -4.97 -41.74 -1.40
CA VAL A 75 -3.89 -42.69 -1.71
C VAL A 75 -3.28 -43.22 -0.41
N SER A 76 -2.92 -42.36 0.54
CA SER A 76 -2.40 -42.79 1.85
C SER A 76 -3.35 -43.73 2.61
N SER A 77 -4.67 -43.51 2.52
CA SER A 77 -5.69 -44.38 3.14
C SER A 77 -5.88 -45.73 2.43
N THR A 78 -5.77 -45.77 1.10
CA THR A 78 -5.83 -47.00 0.29
C THR A 78 -4.58 -47.86 0.50
N PHE A 79 -3.43 -47.23 0.82
CA PHE A 79 -2.18 -47.92 1.12
C PHE A 79 -2.04 -48.34 2.60
N SER A 80 -2.86 -47.82 3.52
CA SER A 80 -2.78 -48.14 4.97
C SER A 80 -3.79 -49.18 5.47
N SER A 81 -4.77 -49.59 4.67
CA SER A 81 -5.81 -50.55 5.09
C SER A 81 -5.52 -52.00 4.66
N ASN A 82 -5.15 -52.82 5.64
CA ASN A 82 -5.41 -54.27 5.81
C ASN A 82 -5.27 -55.28 4.66
N TYR A 83 -4.53 -55.01 3.58
CA TYR A 83 -4.12 -56.06 2.64
C TYR A 83 -2.66 -56.48 2.87
N GLY A 84 -2.48 -57.48 3.72
CA GLY A 84 -1.23 -58.24 3.85
C GLY A 84 -1.05 -59.15 2.62
N GLY A 85 -0.32 -58.67 1.62
CA GLY A 85 0.01 -59.45 0.42
C GLY A 85 0.78 -58.62 -0.59
N THR A 86 1.91 -59.15 -1.05
CA THR A 86 2.95 -58.55 -1.91
C THR A 86 2.57 -58.39 -3.39
N ASP A 87 1.29 -58.44 -3.74
CA ASP A 87 0.86 -58.37 -5.15
C ASP A 87 0.49 -56.94 -5.55
N PHE A 88 1.48 -56.21 -6.09
CA PHE A 88 1.37 -54.82 -6.52
C PHE A 88 0.47 -54.64 -7.76
N SER A 89 0.26 -55.69 -8.55
CA SER A 89 -0.50 -55.64 -9.80
C SER A 89 -2.00 -55.33 -9.58
N LYS A 90 -2.59 -55.90 -8.53
CA LYS A 90 -4.02 -55.70 -8.18
C LYS A 90 -4.31 -54.32 -7.62
N ARG A 91 -3.33 -53.68 -6.97
CA ARG A 91 -3.46 -52.33 -6.39
C ARG A 91 -3.45 -51.23 -7.46
N TYR A 92 -2.71 -51.45 -8.54
CA TYR A 92 -2.74 -50.62 -9.74
C TYR A 92 -4.09 -50.69 -10.45
N ALA A 93 -4.63 -51.91 -10.58
CA ALA A 93 -5.93 -52.13 -11.22
C ALA A 93 -7.06 -51.39 -10.48
N ALA A 94 -7.03 -51.31 -9.15
CA ALA A 94 -8.03 -50.57 -8.37
C ALA A 94 -7.96 -49.05 -8.59
N LEU A 95 -6.77 -48.46 -8.66
CA LEU A 95 -6.59 -47.03 -8.97
C LEU A 95 -6.97 -46.71 -10.43
N GLN A 96 -6.59 -47.57 -11.38
CA GLN A 96 -6.96 -47.45 -12.79
C GLN A 96 -8.47 -47.63 -13.01
N PHE A 97 -9.13 -48.47 -12.22
CA PHE A 97 -10.59 -48.66 -12.27
C PHE A 97 -11.36 -47.47 -11.70
N LEU A 98 -10.87 -46.87 -10.60
CA LEU A 98 -11.48 -45.69 -9.98
C LEU A 98 -11.23 -44.39 -10.77
N PHE A 99 -10.13 -44.33 -11.52
CA PHE A 99 -9.73 -43.15 -12.32
C PHE A 99 -9.31 -43.57 -13.74
N PRO A 100 -10.24 -44.01 -14.59
CA PRO A 100 -9.94 -44.62 -15.88
C PRO A 100 -9.26 -43.68 -16.90
N HIS A 101 -9.30 -42.37 -16.68
CA HIS A 101 -8.70 -41.35 -17.54
C HIS A 101 -7.26 -40.94 -17.15
N TYR A 102 -6.72 -41.49 -16.04
CA TYR A 102 -5.36 -41.21 -15.59
C TYR A 102 -4.45 -42.41 -15.84
N ASN A 103 -3.24 -42.19 -16.36
CA ASN A 103 -2.28 -43.26 -16.64
C ASN A 103 -1.35 -43.47 -15.44
N PHE A 104 -1.67 -44.51 -14.67
CA PHE A 104 -0.90 -45.10 -13.59
C PHE A 104 0.64 -45.19 -13.79
N LYS A 105 1.16 -45.48 -14.99
CA LYS A 105 2.42 -46.26 -15.16
C LYS A 105 3.74 -45.72 -14.56
N ASN A 106 3.84 -44.48 -14.06
CA ASN A 106 5.12 -43.87 -13.65
C ASN A 106 5.22 -43.45 -12.17
N PHE A 107 4.55 -44.15 -11.24
CA PHE A 107 4.74 -43.90 -9.82
C PHE A 107 6.04 -44.56 -9.29
N LYS A 108 7.01 -43.76 -8.83
CA LYS A 108 8.15 -44.24 -8.03
C LYS A 108 7.84 -44.08 -6.55
N ILE A 109 7.90 -45.19 -5.81
CA ILE A 109 7.81 -45.21 -4.35
C ILE A 109 9.22 -45.50 -3.82
N SER A 110 9.81 -44.55 -3.09
CA SER A 110 11.12 -44.74 -2.44
C SER A 110 10.94 -44.98 -0.94
N HIS A 111 11.81 -45.84 -0.41
CA HIS A 111 11.90 -46.14 1.02
C HIS A 111 12.95 -45.24 1.68
N GLU A 112 12.54 -44.39 2.62
CA GLU A 112 13.47 -43.66 3.49
C GLU A 112 13.37 -44.20 4.92
N ARG A 113 14.53 -44.48 5.53
CA ARG A 113 14.64 -44.75 6.97
C ARG A 113 14.99 -43.43 7.67
N PHE A 114 14.06 -42.90 8.46
CA PHE A 114 14.37 -41.83 9.40
C PHE A 114 14.81 -42.45 10.72
N SER A 115 16.03 -42.15 11.15
CA SER A 115 16.52 -42.49 12.49
C SER A 115 16.59 -41.23 13.35
N ASN A 116 15.54 -40.98 14.13
CA ASN A 116 15.67 -40.16 15.33
C ASN A 116 15.65 -41.12 16.52
N GLY A 117 16.70 -41.04 17.35
CA GLY A 117 16.92 -41.94 18.48
C GLY A 117 15.63 -42.16 19.27
N LEU A 118 15.27 -43.45 19.42
CA LEU A 118 14.18 -44.03 20.21
C LEU A 118 12.91 -44.54 19.49
N SER A 119 12.71 -44.39 18.17
CA SER A 119 11.82 -45.33 17.43
C SER A 119 12.03 -45.31 15.91
N SER A 120 12.05 -46.48 15.26
CA SER A 120 12.07 -46.56 13.79
C SER A 120 10.64 -46.66 13.24
N ARG A 121 10.18 -45.66 12.48
CA ARG A 121 8.99 -45.79 11.62
C ARG A 121 9.43 -45.84 10.15
N ARG A 122 8.90 -46.81 9.40
CA ARG A 122 9.03 -46.85 7.94
C ARG A 122 7.99 -45.91 7.34
N GLY A 123 8.44 -44.79 6.78
CA GLY A 123 7.61 -43.92 5.94
C GLY A 123 7.79 -44.28 4.47
N PHE A 124 6.75 -44.09 3.66
CA PHE A 124 6.83 -44.16 2.20
C PHE A 124 6.68 -42.75 1.65
N ARG A 125 7.56 -42.34 0.74
CA ARG A 125 7.37 -41.11 -0.04
C ARG A 125 6.90 -41.50 -1.43
N VAL A 126 5.75 -40.98 -1.82
CA VAL A 126 5.19 -41.16 -3.16
C VAL A 126 5.41 -39.86 -3.91
N SER A 127 6.31 -39.87 -4.89
CA SER A 127 6.53 -38.74 -5.80
C SER A 127 5.88 -39.03 -7.14
N CYS A 128 4.99 -38.16 -7.58
CA CYS A 128 4.43 -38.20 -8.93
C CYS A 128 5.18 -37.15 -9.77
N GLU A 129 6.01 -37.59 -10.72
CA GLU A 129 6.44 -36.73 -11.81
C GLU A 129 5.26 -36.62 -12.78
N THR A 130 4.47 -35.55 -12.68
CA THR A 130 3.60 -35.15 -13.79
C THR A 130 4.48 -34.63 -14.91
N LYS A 131 5.02 -35.53 -15.74
CA LYS A 131 5.26 -35.15 -17.14
C LYS A 131 3.89 -34.81 -17.71
N GLY A 132 3.74 -33.56 -18.13
CA GLY A 132 2.51 -33.05 -18.74
C GLY A 132 1.97 -34.03 -19.77
N LEU A 133 0.65 -34.12 -19.82
CA LEU A 133 -0.13 -35.05 -20.63
C LEU A 133 -0.04 -34.73 -22.15
N ASN A 134 1.10 -34.27 -22.65
CA ASN A 134 1.29 -33.81 -24.04
C ASN A 134 2.18 -34.75 -24.89
N SER A 135 2.49 -35.97 -24.42
CA SER A 135 3.40 -36.88 -25.15
C SER A 135 2.72 -38.11 -25.77
N TYR A 136 1.39 -38.22 -25.74
CA TYR A 136 0.67 -39.35 -26.37
C TYR A 136 -0.33 -38.96 -27.47
N LEU A 137 -0.51 -37.68 -27.73
CA LEU A 137 -1.18 -37.15 -28.93
C LEU A 137 -0.27 -36.01 -29.40
N GLY A 138 0.19 -36.05 -30.65
CA GLY A 138 1.04 -35.02 -31.25
C GLY A 138 0.32 -33.68 -31.45
N MET A 139 -0.12 -33.08 -30.36
CA MET A 139 -0.61 -31.71 -30.26
C MET A 139 0.24 -31.02 -29.20
N GLU A 140 1.24 -30.26 -29.66
CA GLU A 140 1.78 -29.17 -28.85
C GLU A 140 0.66 -28.15 -28.67
N THR A 141 -0.12 -28.27 -27.59
CA THR A 141 -0.91 -27.14 -27.12
C THR A 141 0.07 -26.16 -26.51
N GLU A 142 0.43 -25.11 -27.26
CA GLU A 142 1.08 -23.92 -26.72
C GLU A 142 0.18 -23.39 -25.59
N GLU A 143 0.55 -23.62 -24.33
CA GLU A 143 -0.15 -23.03 -23.18
C GLU A 143 0.03 -21.52 -23.26
N THR A 144 -1.04 -20.81 -23.63
CA THR A 144 -1.04 -19.36 -23.72
C THR A 144 -0.81 -18.77 -22.33
N LYS A 145 0.32 -18.08 -22.13
CA LYS A 145 0.65 -17.47 -20.84
C LYS A 145 -0.17 -16.19 -20.63
N ILE A 146 -0.82 -16.06 -19.48
CA ILE A 146 -1.59 -14.86 -19.14
C ILE A 146 -0.64 -13.78 -18.62
N ARG A 147 -0.72 -12.58 -19.19
CA ARG A 147 -0.02 -11.38 -18.71
C ARG A 147 -1.05 -10.34 -18.29
N ARG A 148 -1.03 -9.90 -17.04
CA ARG A 148 -1.81 -8.73 -16.64
C ARG A 148 -1.02 -7.45 -16.88
N CYS A 149 -1.74 -6.42 -17.33
CA CYS A 149 -1.18 -5.14 -17.70
C CYS A 149 -2.01 -4.00 -17.13
N SER A 150 -1.32 -2.93 -16.75
CA SER A 150 -1.96 -1.68 -16.38
C SER A 150 -2.72 -1.10 -17.58
N PRO A 151 -4.03 -0.79 -17.46
CA PRO A 151 -4.87 -0.49 -18.63
C PRO A 151 -4.44 0.75 -19.42
N TYR A 152 -3.93 1.77 -18.75
CA TYR A 152 -3.50 3.03 -19.36
C TYR A 152 -1.98 3.07 -19.55
N LEU A 153 -1.20 2.63 -18.54
CA LEU A 153 0.27 2.64 -18.63
C LEU A 153 0.80 1.72 -19.74
N GLU A 154 0.22 0.54 -19.91
CA GLU A 154 0.62 -0.43 -20.92
C GLU A 154 -0.42 -0.56 -22.05
N ARG A 155 -1.11 0.55 -22.35
CA ARG A 155 -2.21 0.58 -23.33
C ARG A 155 -1.82 0.04 -24.70
N THR A 156 -0.55 0.14 -25.09
CA THR A 156 -0.01 -0.41 -26.35
C THR A 156 -0.02 -1.93 -26.40
N LEU A 157 0.13 -2.62 -25.26
CA LEU A 157 0.02 -4.08 -25.17
C LEU A 157 -1.44 -4.52 -25.20
N VAL A 158 -2.33 -3.76 -24.54
CA VAL A 158 -3.76 -4.08 -24.38
C VAL A 158 -4.58 -3.78 -25.65
N SER A 159 -4.25 -2.70 -26.38
CA SER A 159 -5.01 -2.25 -27.57
C SER A 159 -4.94 -3.22 -28.75
N SER A 160 -4.00 -4.17 -28.73
CA SER A 160 -3.96 -5.28 -29.69
C SER A 160 -5.15 -6.25 -29.55
N ASN A 161 -5.83 -6.28 -28.38
CA ASN A 161 -6.88 -7.26 -28.08
C ASN A 161 -8.18 -6.71 -27.44
N SER A 162 -8.27 -5.44 -27.03
CA SER A 162 -9.55 -4.88 -26.56
C SER A 162 -9.65 -3.35 -26.64
N ALA A 163 -10.83 -2.87 -27.08
CA ALA A 163 -11.17 -1.46 -27.17
C ALA A 163 -11.48 -0.87 -25.79
N LEU A 164 -10.45 -0.46 -25.05
CA LEU A 164 -10.62 0.41 -23.87
C LEU A 164 -10.32 1.86 -24.27
N THR A 165 -11.40 2.65 -24.39
CA THR A 165 -11.42 4.05 -24.84
C THR A 165 -11.63 5.06 -23.71
N SER A 166 -11.70 4.63 -22.45
CA SER A 166 -11.82 5.54 -21.30
C SER A 166 -10.43 5.94 -20.81
N ASP A 167 -10.21 7.26 -20.69
CA ASP A 167 -8.99 7.86 -20.13
C ASP A 167 -9.01 7.88 -18.57
N ASP A 168 -9.91 7.10 -17.95
CA ASP A 168 -9.99 6.98 -16.49
C ASP A 168 -8.96 5.97 -15.96
N TRP A 169 -8.22 6.34 -14.92
CA TRP A 169 -7.29 5.44 -14.24
C TRP A 169 -8.03 4.30 -13.54
N ARG A 170 -7.54 3.07 -13.74
CA ARG A 170 -8.09 1.85 -13.13
C ARG A 170 -7.08 1.16 -12.23
N ALA A 171 -5.81 1.22 -12.58
CA ALA A 171 -4.70 0.76 -11.76
C ALA A 171 -3.87 1.98 -11.30
N VAL A 172 -3.24 1.88 -10.13
CA VAL A 172 -2.38 2.96 -9.60
C VAL A 172 -1.27 3.35 -10.59
N PRO A 173 -0.57 2.40 -11.26
CA PRO A 173 0.46 2.75 -12.23
C PRO A 173 -0.02 3.54 -13.45
N ASP A 174 -1.33 3.59 -13.73
CA ASP A 174 -1.89 4.41 -14.82
C ASP A 174 -1.57 5.90 -14.68
N ILE A 175 -1.25 6.38 -13.47
CA ILE A 175 -0.85 7.78 -13.26
C ILE A 175 0.41 8.13 -14.04
N TRP A 176 1.35 7.21 -14.24
CA TRP A 176 2.67 7.51 -14.80
C TRP A 176 2.59 7.89 -16.26
N ARG A 177 1.81 7.15 -17.05
CA ARG A 177 1.59 7.48 -18.46
C ARG A 177 0.97 8.85 -18.64
N SER A 178 -0.10 9.14 -17.88
CA SER A 178 -0.78 10.42 -17.99
C SER A 178 0.07 11.59 -17.48
N SER A 179 0.95 11.33 -16.51
CA SER A 179 1.89 12.33 -15.97
C SER A 179 3.06 12.55 -16.92
N ALA A 180 3.60 11.51 -17.55
CA ALA A 180 4.66 11.60 -18.54
C ALA A 180 4.18 12.29 -19.83
N GLU A 181 2.95 12.03 -20.28
CA GLU A 181 2.34 12.74 -21.42
C GLU A 181 2.23 14.26 -21.15
N LYS A 182 1.92 14.66 -19.91
CA LYS A 182 1.73 16.08 -19.53
C LYS A 182 3.03 16.79 -19.09
N TYR A 183 3.92 16.06 -18.43
CA TYR A 183 5.06 16.61 -17.67
C TYR A 183 6.39 15.93 -18.03
N GLY A 184 6.45 15.17 -19.12
CA GLY A 184 7.54 14.24 -19.44
C GLY A 184 8.97 14.78 -19.31
N ASN A 185 9.20 16.06 -19.64
CA ASN A 185 10.53 16.70 -19.57
C ASN A 185 10.87 17.31 -18.19
N ARG A 186 9.91 17.36 -17.25
CA ARG A 186 10.15 17.86 -15.89
C ARG A 186 10.82 16.77 -15.05
N ILE A 187 11.67 17.18 -14.11
CA ILE A 187 12.23 16.29 -13.10
C ILE A 187 11.09 15.80 -12.19
N ALA A 188 10.96 14.48 -12.08
CA ALA A 188 10.02 13.83 -11.18
C ALA A 188 10.68 13.55 -9.84
N VAL A 189 11.88 12.95 -9.86
CA VAL A 189 12.58 12.49 -8.66
C VAL A 189 14.04 12.94 -8.64
N VAL A 190 14.54 13.26 -7.44
CA VAL A 190 15.95 13.51 -7.13
C VAL A 190 16.32 12.71 -5.88
N ASP A 191 17.20 11.73 -6.04
CA ASP A 191 17.73 10.88 -4.98
C ASP A 191 19.24 11.13 -4.82
N PRO A 192 19.64 12.07 -3.95
CA PRO A 192 21.03 12.53 -3.88
C PRO A 192 21.94 11.66 -3.01
N TYR A 193 21.40 10.75 -2.22
CA TYR A 193 22.14 10.06 -1.15
C TYR A 193 22.42 8.59 -1.40
N HIS A 194 21.70 7.96 -2.31
CA HIS A 194 22.06 6.64 -2.80
C HIS A 194 23.14 6.72 -3.88
N ASP A 195 23.83 5.62 -4.12
CA ASP A 195 24.92 5.53 -5.10
C ASP A 195 24.50 4.64 -6.29
N PRO A 196 24.54 5.16 -7.53
CA PRO A 196 24.84 6.54 -7.90
C PRO A 196 23.70 7.52 -7.54
N PRO A 197 24.02 8.78 -7.20
CA PRO A 197 23.01 9.82 -7.07
C PRO A 197 22.22 9.95 -8.37
N THR A 198 20.89 10.00 -8.26
CA THR A 198 20.01 9.85 -9.43
C THR A 198 19.00 10.99 -9.52
N SER A 199 18.74 11.44 -10.75
CA SER A 199 17.68 12.40 -11.06
C SER A 199 16.99 11.97 -12.34
N LEU A 200 15.66 11.78 -12.30
CA LEU A 200 14.88 11.29 -13.43
C LEU A 200 13.76 12.25 -13.76
N THR A 201 13.58 12.48 -15.05
CA THR A 201 12.37 13.11 -15.59
C THR A 201 11.16 12.19 -15.49
N TYR A 202 9.94 12.74 -15.57
CA TYR A 202 8.72 11.93 -15.60
C TYR A 202 8.73 10.85 -16.70
N LYS A 203 9.26 11.18 -17.89
CA LYS A 203 9.38 10.22 -18.99
C LYS A 203 10.40 9.12 -18.72
N GLN A 204 11.52 9.45 -18.09
CA GLN A 204 12.54 8.45 -17.70
C GLN A 204 12.01 7.54 -16.58
N LEU A 205 11.31 8.11 -15.60
CA LEU A 205 10.74 7.36 -14.49
C LEU A 205 9.63 6.40 -14.98
N GLU A 206 8.74 6.85 -15.87
CA GLU A 206 7.75 5.98 -16.53
C GLU A 206 8.45 4.81 -17.24
N GLN A 207 9.49 5.08 -18.03
CA GLN A 207 10.22 4.04 -18.76
C GLN A 207 10.89 3.04 -17.81
N GLU A 208 11.49 3.50 -16.72
CA GLU A 208 12.14 2.63 -15.74
C GLU A 208 11.13 1.73 -15.00
N ILE A 209 9.91 2.23 -14.75
CA ILE A 209 8.79 1.42 -14.22
C ILE A 209 8.35 0.34 -15.22
N LEU A 210 8.25 0.68 -16.51
CA LEU A 210 7.92 -0.28 -17.56
C LEU A 210 9.00 -1.35 -17.71
N ASP A 211 10.27 -0.94 -17.77
CA ASP A 211 11.42 -1.85 -17.87
C ASP A 211 11.47 -2.79 -16.65
N PHE A 212 11.25 -2.27 -15.44
CA PHE A 212 11.23 -3.09 -14.23
C PHE A 212 10.07 -4.09 -14.23
N SER A 213 8.87 -3.64 -14.59
CA SER A 213 7.66 -4.48 -14.73
C SER A 213 7.89 -5.63 -15.70
N GLU A 214 8.46 -5.35 -16.89
CA GLU A 214 8.77 -6.39 -17.88
C GLU A 214 9.88 -7.32 -17.40
N GLY A 215 10.90 -6.80 -16.73
CA GLY A 215 11.94 -7.61 -16.09
C GLY A 215 11.38 -8.63 -15.10
N LEU A 216 10.38 -8.23 -14.29
CA LEU A 216 9.68 -9.16 -13.39
C LEU A 216 8.95 -10.28 -14.15
N ARG A 217 8.31 -9.96 -15.28
CA ARG A 217 7.67 -10.98 -16.14
C ARG A 217 8.68 -11.95 -16.72
N VAL A 218 9.85 -11.46 -17.15
CA VAL A 218 10.94 -12.28 -17.71
C VAL A 218 11.46 -13.30 -16.69
N ILE A 219 11.65 -12.87 -15.43
CA ILE A 219 12.07 -13.78 -14.35
C ILE A 219 10.93 -14.66 -13.80
N GLY A 220 9.73 -14.53 -14.38
CA GLY A 220 8.61 -15.44 -14.19
C GLY A 220 7.63 -15.06 -13.08
N VAL A 221 7.53 -13.80 -12.69
CA VAL A 221 6.47 -13.35 -11.78
C VAL A 221 5.13 -13.43 -12.49
N GLU A 222 4.16 -14.07 -11.84
CA GLU A 222 2.80 -14.20 -12.35
C GLU A 222 1.86 -13.16 -11.70
N PRO A 223 0.76 -12.77 -12.39
CA PRO A 223 -0.26 -11.93 -11.78
C PRO A 223 -0.82 -12.53 -10.48
N ASP A 224 -1.27 -11.67 -9.57
CA ASP A 224 -1.80 -12.02 -8.23
C ASP A 224 -0.77 -12.64 -7.26
N GLU A 225 0.47 -12.91 -7.70
CA GLU A 225 1.54 -13.33 -6.79
C GLU A 225 1.97 -12.18 -5.87
N LYS A 226 2.34 -12.54 -4.64
CA LYS A 226 2.75 -11.58 -3.60
C LYS A 226 4.27 -11.50 -3.55
N LEU A 227 4.83 -10.30 -3.71
CA LEU A 227 6.26 -10.06 -3.60
C LEU A 227 6.51 -9.19 -2.37
N ALA A 228 7.41 -9.62 -1.50
CA ALA A 228 7.80 -8.82 -0.35
C ALA A 228 8.78 -7.73 -0.79
N LEU A 229 8.54 -6.47 -0.40
CA LEU A 229 9.41 -5.32 -0.62
C LEU A 229 9.87 -4.79 0.74
N PHE A 230 11.08 -5.20 1.14
CA PHE A 230 11.70 -4.82 2.41
C PHE A 230 12.79 -3.78 2.17
N ALA A 231 12.41 -2.51 2.16
CA ALA A 231 13.31 -1.40 1.87
C ALA A 231 12.82 -0.06 2.44
N ASP A 232 13.74 0.88 2.60
CA ASP A 232 13.45 2.25 3.01
C ASP A 232 13.29 3.21 1.80
N ASN A 233 13.01 4.48 2.10
CA ASN A 233 12.64 5.50 1.13
C ASN A 233 13.74 5.77 0.09
N SER A 234 13.45 5.53 -1.20
CA SER A 234 14.36 5.77 -2.32
C SER A 234 13.62 5.74 -3.65
N TYR A 235 14.26 6.23 -4.72
CA TYR A 235 13.62 6.17 -6.05
C TYR A 235 13.47 4.72 -6.56
N ARG A 236 14.41 3.82 -6.25
CA ARG A 236 14.32 2.39 -6.63
C ARG A 236 13.20 1.67 -5.88
N TRP A 237 12.89 2.10 -4.66
CA TRP A 237 11.70 1.65 -3.94
C TRP A 237 10.45 1.96 -4.74
N LEU A 238 10.29 3.22 -5.19
CA LEU A 238 9.15 3.68 -5.98
C LEU A 238 9.02 2.92 -7.32
N VAL A 239 10.12 2.72 -8.03
CA VAL A 239 10.11 1.95 -9.29
C VAL A 239 9.69 0.50 -9.04
N THR A 240 10.23 -0.14 -8.00
CA THR A 240 9.91 -1.53 -7.65
C THR A 240 8.44 -1.69 -7.29
N ASP A 241 7.94 -0.79 -6.44
CA ASP A 241 6.54 -0.65 -6.04
C ASP A 241 5.60 -0.56 -7.24
N GLN A 242 5.85 0.42 -8.13
CA GLN A 242 5.00 0.65 -9.30
C GLN A 242 5.12 -0.45 -10.35
N GLY A 243 6.31 -1.03 -10.54
CA GLY A 243 6.55 -2.12 -11.48
C GLY A 243 5.83 -3.41 -11.07
N MET A 244 5.85 -3.76 -9.78
CA MET A 244 5.07 -4.90 -9.26
C MET A 244 3.58 -4.72 -9.53
N MET A 245 3.04 -3.55 -9.17
CA MET A 245 1.63 -3.23 -9.42
C MET A 245 1.28 -3.16 -10.91
N ALA A 246 2.19 -2.73 -11.79
CA ALA A 246 1.92 -2.55 -13.22
C ALA A 246 1.72 -3.90 -13.94
N MET A 247 2.41 -4.95 -13.51
CA MET A 247 2.22 -6.30 -14.03
C MET A 247 1.11 -7.10 -13.32
N GLY A 248 0.47 -6.52 -12.31
CA GLY A 248 -0.61 -7.15 -11.54
C GLY A 248 -0.12 -8.05 -10.40
N ALA A 249 1.14 -7.91 -9.96
CA ALA A 249 1.61 -8.53 -8.73
C ALA A 249 1.19 -7.69 -7.51
N VAL A 250 1.07 -8.35 -6.35
CA VAL A 250 0.70 -7.70 -5.10
C VAL A 250 1.97 -7.34 -4.32
N ASP A 251 2.17 -6.05 -4.11
CA ASP A 251 3.32 -5.53 -3.38
C ASP A 251 3.11 -5.62 -1.85
N VAL A 252 4.01 -6.31 -1.14
CA VAL A 252 3.92 -6.53 0.32
C VAL A 252 5.05 -5.79 1.03
N VAL A 253 4.75 -4.65 1.63
CA VAL A 253 5.78 -3.69 2.04
C VAL A 253 6.13 -3.75 3.52
N ARG A 254 7.42 -3.57 3.83
CA ARG A 254 7.89 -3.27 5.18
C ARG A 254 9.25 -2.55 5.18
N GLY A 255 9.54 -1.81 6.24
CA GLY A 255 10.82 -1.10 6.39
C GLY A 255 11.99 -1.99 6.79
N SER A 256 13.18 -1.63 6.31
CA SER A 256 14.44 -2.35 6.55
C SER A 256 14.85 -2.37 8.03
N ARG A 257 14.33 -1.45 8.84
CA ARG A 257 14.63 -1.37 10.29
C ARG A 257 13.79 -2.30 11.16
N SER A 258 12.82 -3.01 10.60
CA SER A 258 12.00 -3.97 11.35
C SER A 258 12.83 -5.17 11.81
N SER A 259 12.42 -5.83 12.89
CA SER A 259 13.12 -7.02 13.40
C SER A 259 13.11 -8.16 12.37
N VAL A 260 14.10 -9.06 12.44
CA VAL A 260 14.19 -10.22 11.53
C VAL A 260 12.95 -11.10 11.69
N GLU A 261 12.48 -11.29 12.91
CA GLU A 261 11.28 -12.06 13.26
C GLU A 261 10.03 -11.46 12.61
N GLU A 262 9.89 -10.14 12.67
CA GLU A 262 8.75 -9.42 12.07
C GLU A 262 8.77 -9.51 10.54
N LEU A 263 9.93 -9.26 9.91
CA LEU A 263 10.06 -9.36 8.45
C LEU A 263 9.75 -10.78 7.95
N LEU A 264 10.25 -11.80 8.65
CA LEU A 264 9.98 -13.18 8.31
C LEU A 264 8.52 -13.57 8.53
N GLN A 265 7.92 -13.12 9.63
CA GLN A 265 6.49 -13.31 9.89
C GLN A 265 5.66 -12.67 8.78
N ILE A 266 6.01 -11.46 8.35
CA ILE A 266 5.34 -10.77 7.24
C ILE A 266 5.45 -11.59 5.96
N TYR A 267 6.67 -12.00 5.57
CA TYR A 267 6.94 -12.77 4.37
C TYR A 267 6.13 -14.07 4.32
N ILE A 268 6.11 -14.82 5.43
CA ILE A 268 5.40 -16.10 5.53
C ILE A 268 3.88 -15.86 5.57
N HIS A 269 3.41 -14.90 6.36
CA HIS A 269 1.97 -14.64 6.52
C HIS A 269 1.33 -14.07 5.25
N SER A 270 2.06 -13.28 4.48
CA SER A 270 1.59 -12.84 3.17
C SER A 270 1.66 -13.95 2.13
N GLU A 271 2.34 -15.07 2.39
CA GLU A 271 2.65 -16.10 1.38
C GLU A 271 3.40 -15.47 0.20
N SER A 272 4.33 -14.56 0.50
CA SER A 272 5.15 -13.95 -0.54
C SER A 272 6.03 -15.01 -1.21
N VAL A 273 6.11 -14.97 -2.54
CA VAL A 273 6.84 -15.97 -3.34
C VAL A 273 8.30 -15.58 -3.59
N ALA A 274 8.60 -14.28 -3.51
CA ALA A 274 9.92 -13.70 -3.72
C ALA A 274 10.10 -12.42 -2.88
N LEU A 275 11.34 -11.94 -2.80
CA LEU A 275 11.74 -10.81 -1.97
C LEU A 275 12.56 -9.79 -2.76
N ALA A 276 12.10 -8.54 -2.79
CA ALA A 276 12.94 -7.37 -3.08
C ALA A 276 13.46 -6.79 -1.76
N VAL A 277 14.78 -6.61 -1.64
CA VAL A 277 15.46 -6.23 -0.41
C VAL A 277 16.33 -4.99 -0.63
N ASP A 278 16.34 -4.10 0.35
CA ASP A 278 17.00 -2.78 0.29
C ASP A 278 18.45 -2.86 -0.19
N ASN A 279 19.29 -3.61 0.53
CA ASN A 279 20.74 -3.63 0.35
C ASN A 279 21.37 -4.91 0.94
N PRO A 280 22.68 -5.16 0.72
CA PRO A 280 23.34 -6.38 1.18
C PRO A 280 23.34 -6.53 2.70
N GLU A 281 23.36 -5.42 3.45
CA GLU A 281 23.32 -5.46 4.92
C GLU A 281 22.01 -6.08 5.42
N LEU A 282 20.88 -5.59 4.90
CA LEU A 282 19.56 -6.17 5.24
C LEU A 282 19.46 -7.62 4.80
N PHE A 283 19.89 -7.94 3.58
CA PHE A 283 19.88 -9.31 3.06
C PHE A 283 20.66 -10.26 3.97
N ASN A 284 21.92 -9.93 4.27
CA ASN A 284 22.81 -10.74 5.11
C ASN A 284 22.22 -10.95 6.51
N ARG A 285 21.48 -9.95 7.03
CA ARG A 285 20.83 -10.04 8.34
C ARG A 285 19.65 -11.01 8.37
N ILE A 286 18.92 -11.17 7.27
CA ILE A 286 17.66 -11.96 7.24
C ILE A 286 17.80 -13.31 6.54
N VAL A 287 18.76 -13.48 5.63
CA VAL A 287 18.81 -14.61 4.68
C VAL A 287 18.86 -15.98 5.36
N GLU A 288 19.70 -16.16 6.39
CA GLU A 288 19.83 -17.45 7.11
C GLU A 288 18.48 -17.86 7.73
N THR A 289 17.83 -16.93 8.42
CA THR A 289 16.56 -17.20 9.09
C THR A 289 15.43 -17.36 8.07
N LEU A 290 15.42 -16.55 7.02
CA LEU A 290 14.44 -16.65 5.93
C LEU A 290 14.47 -18.03 5.29
N CYS A 291 15.66 -18.51 4.94
CA CYS A 291 15.81 -19.77 4.22
C CYS A 291 15.64 -21.01 5.12
N SER A 292 15.74 -20.84 6.44
CA SER A 292 15.38 -21.87 7.40
C SER A 292 13.86 -22.11 7.52
N LYS A 293 13.02 -21.12 7.17
CA LYS A 293 11.55 -21.19 7.35
C LYS A 293 10.75 -21.05 6.05
N ALA A 294 11.35 -20.55 4.99
CA ALA A 294 10.73 -20.32 3.70
C ALA A 294 11.71 -20.60 2.56
N ALA A 295 11.20 -20.72 1.34
CA ALA A 295 11.99 -20.94 0.14
C ALA A 295 11.63 -19.88 -0.92
N PRO A 296 12.22 -18.68 -0.86
CA PRO A 296 11.97 -17.66 -1.87
C PRO A 296 12.39 -18.17 -3.25
N ARG A 297 11.56 -17.91 -4.27
CA ARG A 297 11.86 -18.27 -5.67
C ARG A 297 13.09 -17.54 -6.19
N PHE A 298 13.24 -16.27 -5.79
CA PHE A 298 14.39 -15.43 -6.09
C PHE A 298 14.41 -14.23 -5.13
N VAL A 299 15.54 -13.51 -5.14
CA VAL A 299 15.72 -12.25 -4.42
C VAL A 299 16.16 -11.14 -5.38
N ILE A 300 15.62 -9.93 -5.22
CA ILE A 300 16.03 -8.74 -5.95
C ILE A 300 16.72 -7.78 -4.97
N LEU A 301 17.96 -7.43 -5.24
CA LEU A 301 18.74 -6.46 -4.47
C LEU A 301 18.55 -5.05 -5.06
N LEU A 302 17.93 -4.13 -4.31
CA LEU A 302 17.65 -2.79 -4.80
C LEU A 302 18.90 -1.92 -4.89
N TRP A 303 19.74 -1.94 -3.87
CA TRP A 303 20.97 -1.16 -3.78
C TRP A 303 22.18 -2.02 -3.45
N GLY A 304 23.37 -1.54 -3.82
CA GLY A 304 24.64 -2.23 -3.56
C GLY A 304 24.93 -3.37 -4.53
N GLU A 305 26.09 -4.01 -4.31
CA GLU A 305 26.66 -5.03 -5.20
C GLU A 305 26.49 -6.44 -4.63
N LYS A 306 26.30 -7.42 -5.52
CA LYS A 306 26.16 -8.85 -5.14
C LYS A 306 27.40 -9.41 -4.45
N SER A 307 28.57 -8.84 -4.70
CA SER A 307 29.84 -9.25 -4.08
C SER A 307 29.86 -9.08 -2.56
N HIS A 308 28.98 -8.25 -2.00
CA HIS A 308 28.88 -8.00 -0.55
C HIS A 308 27.91 -8.95 0.17
N LEU A 309 27.34 -9.92 -0.54
CA LEU A 309 26.40 -10.89 0.03
C LEU A 309 27.17 -12.04 0.71
N ALA A 310 26.74 -12.40 1.92
CA ALA A 310 27.26 -13.54 2.66
C ALA A 310 26.58 -14.84 2.17
N ILE A 311 27.06 -15.40 1.05
CA ILE A 311 26.43 -16.52 0.34
C ILE A 311 26.85 -17.90 0.91
N ASN A 312 27.41 -17.96 2.12
CA ASN A 312 27.94 -19.23 2.68
C ASN A 312 26.86 -20.33 2.73
N GLY A 313 26.91 -21.29 1.80
CA GLY A 313 25.97 -22.42 1.70
C GLY A 313 24.68 -22.18 0.90
N MET A 314 24.55 -21.03 0.24
CA MET A 314 23.29 -20.52 -0.33
C MET A 314 23.26 -20.44 -1.87
N GLU A 315 23.94 -21.37 -2.55
CA GLU A 315 24.00 -21.46 -4.03
C GLU A 315 22.66 -21.74 -4.73
N ARG A 316 21.54 -21.84 -3.99
CA ARG A 316 20.27 -22.36 -4.52
C ARG A 316 19.20 -21.31 -4.85
N ILE A 317 19.34 -20.07 -4.38
CA ILE A 317 18.33 -19.03 -4.64
C ILE A 317 18.89 -18.05 -5.68
N PRO A 318 18.22 -17.86 -6.84
CA PRO A 318 18.58 -16.83 -7.79
C PRO A 318 18.54 -15.44 -7.15
N ILE A 319 19.62 -14.68 -7.31
CA ILE A 319 19.71 -13.29 -6.84
C ILE A 319 19.92 -12.40 -8.05
N PHE A 320 19.03 -11.43 -8.22
CA PHE A 320 19.09 -10.38 -9.24
C PHE A 320 19.42 -9.05 -8.58
N SER A 321 20.24 -8.23 -9.23
CA SER A 321 20.37 -6.81 -8.90
C SER A 321 19.24 -6.03 -9.57
N TYR A 322 18.90 -4.87 -9.03
CA TYR A 322 17.96 -3.94 -9.66
C TYR A 322 18.31 -3.68 -11.13
N LYS A 323 19.60 -3.46 -11.43
CA LYS A 323 20.07 -3.16 -12.79
C LYS A 323 19.82 -4.31 -13.75
N GLU A 324 20.05 -5.56 -13.32
CA GLU A 324 19.77 -6.73 -14.17
C GLU A 324 18.27 -6.87 -14.47
N ILE A 325 17.38 -6.56 -13.51
CA ILE A 325 15.94 -6.57 -13.77
C ILE A 325 15.57 -5.54 -14.85
N ILE A 326 16.12 -4.32 -14.76
CA ILE A 326 15.93 -3.29 -15.78
C ILE A 326 16.46 -3.74 -17.14
N GLU A 327 17.67 -4.30 -17.20
CA GLU A 327 18.30 -4.79 -18.44
C GLU A 327 17.47 -5.91 -19.08
N LEU A 328 16.98 -6.87 -18.30
CA LEU A 328 16.10 -7.95 -18.78
C LEU A 328 14.79 -7.40 -19.38
N GLY A 329 14.20 -6.38 -18.75
CA GLY A 329 13.02 -5.70 -19.29
C GLY A 329 13.29 -5.00 -20.62
N GLN A 330 14.40 -4.28 -20.71
CA GLN A 330 14.84 -3.59 -21.93
C GLN A 330 15.13 -4.56 -23.08
N GLU A 331 15.75 -5.70 -22.78
CA GLU A 331 16.00 -6.76 -23.76
C GLU A 331 14.70 -7.38 -24.25
N SER A 332 13.76 -7.67 -23.35
CA SER A 332 12.42 -8.17 -23.71
C SER A 332 11.67 -7.18 -24.62
N HIS A 333 11.69 -5.88 -24.29
CA HIS A 333 11.07 -4.84 -25.11
C HIS A 333 11.68 -4.73 -26.51
N LYS A 334 13.00 -4.94 -26.66
CA LYS A 334 13.68 -4.94 -27.97
C LYS A 334 13.38 -6.22 -28.76
N ALA A 335 13.25 -7.35 -28.08
CA ALA A 335 12.93 -8.64 -28.68
C ALA A 335 11.46 -8.74 -29.13
N PHE A 336 10.62 -7.81 -28.70
CA PHE A 336 9.21 -7.70 -29.08
C PHE A 336 9.08 -7.53 -30.61
N SER A 337 8.77 -8.62 -31.31
CA SER A 337 8.43 -8.67 -32.73
C SER A 337 7.01 -9.22 -32.92
N ASP A 338 6.40 -8.95 -34.07
CA ASP A 338 4.99 -9.21 -34.44
C ASP A 338 4.45 -10.65 -34.21
N THR A 339 5.29 -11.59 -33.78
CA THR A 339 4.94 -12.99 -33.46
C THR A 339 4.29 -13.21 -32.08
N ASP A 340 4.34 -12.23 -31.17
CA ASP A 340 4.01 -12.46 -29.74
C ASP A 340 2.50 -12.46 -29.40
N GLY A 341 1.65 -11.95 -30.31
CA GLY A 341 0.19 -11.98 -30.17
C GLY A 341 -0.42 -13.39 -30.13
N LYS A 342 0.37 -14.44 -30.41
CA LYS A 342 -0.02 -15.84 -30.29
C LYS A 342 0.43 -16.50 -28.97
N LEU A 343 1.52 -16.02 -28.35
CA LEU A 343 2.14 -16.66 -27.19
C LEU A 343 1.53 -16.19 -25.85
N TYR A 344 1.08 -14.93 -25.80
CA TYR A 344 0.58 -14.30 -24.58
C TYR A 344 -0.87 -13.82 -24.72
N LYS A 345 -1.65 -14.09 -23.68
CA LYS A 345 -2.99 -13.50 -23.50
C LYS A 345 -2.86 -12.33 -22.54
N TYR A 346 -3.08 -11.12 -23.05
CA TYR A 346 -3.08 -9.91 -22.23
C TYR A 346 -4.43 -9.69 -21.58
N GLU A 347 -4.42 -9.48 -20.27
CA GLU A 347 -5.59 -9.13 -19.46
C GLU A 347 -5.34 -7.80 -18.75
N THR A 348 -6.40 -7.03 -18.55
CA THR A 348 -6.31 -5.75 -17.86
C THR A 348 -6.48 -5.91 -16.37
N ILE A 349 -5.66 -5.22 -15.59
CA ILE A 349 -5.84 -5.10 -14.14
C ILE A 349 -7.19 -4.44 -13.84
N SER A 350 -7.94 -5.02 -12.90
CA SER A 350 -9.18 -4.45 -12.38
C SER A 350 -8.89 -3.48 -11.23
N SER A 351 -9.72 -2.44 -11.08
CA SER A 351 -9.58 -1.52 -9.95
C SER A 351 -9.82 -2.18 -8.59
N ASP A 352 -10.57 -3.29 -8.55
CA ASP A 352 -10.85 -4.05 -7.33
C ASP A 352 -9.76 -5.11 -7.04
N ASP A 353 -8.75 -5.26 -7.90
CA ASP A 353 -7.59 -6.12 -7.63
C ASP A 353 -6.74 -5.54 -6.49
N ILE A 354 -6.13 -6.42 -5.69
CA ILE A 354 -5.27 -6.02 -4.58
C ILE A 354 -3.98 -5.43 -5.17
N ALA A 355 -3.69 -4.18 -4.83
CA ALA A 355 -2.47 -3.50 -5.24
C ALA A 355 -1.33 -3.80 -4.26
N THR A 356 -1.63 -3.72 -2.96
CA THR A 356 -0.61 -3.86 -1.91
C THR A 356 -1.19 -4.39 -0.59
N VAL A 357 -0.32 -5.04 0.18
CA VAL A 357 -0.56 -5.37 1.58
C VAL A 357 0.39 -4.56 2.47
N VAL A 358 -0.19 -3.67 3.28
CA VAL A 358 0.57 -2.83 4.22
C VAL A 358 0.41 -3.37 5.63
N TYR A 359 1.51 -3.76 6.26
CA TYR A 359 1.48 -4.28 7.62
C TYR A 359 1.48 -3.17 8.68
N THR A 360 0.54 -3.25 9.61
CA THR A 360 0.42 -2.34 10.76
C THR A 360 0.74 -3.07 12.07
N SER A 361 1.40 -2.39 13.01
CA SER A 361 1.63 -2.91 14.36
C SER A 361 0.30 -2.86 15.12
N GLY A 362 -0.45 -3.96 15.08
CA GLY A 362 -1.71 -4.09 15.82
C GLY A 362 -1.48 -4.13 17.33
N THR A 363 -2.54 -3.85 18.11
CA THR A 363 -2.54 -3.94 19.59
C THR A 363 -2.22 -5.34 20.13
N THR A 364 -2.33 -6.36 19.28
CA THR A 364 -2.16 -7.79 19.60
C THR A 364 -0.71 -8.29 19.47
N GLY A 365 0.27 -7.40 19.26
CA GLY A 365 1.69 -7.73 19.12
C GLY A 365 2.10 -8.26 17.74
N ASN A 366 1.26 -9.06 17.08
CA ASN A 366 1.49 -9.52 15.71
C ASN A 366 1.09 -8.46 14.67
N PRO A 367 1.92 -8.17 13.66
CA PRO A 367 1.56 -7.31 12.54
C PRO A 367 0.34 -7.83 11.78
N LYS A 368 -0.55 -6.93 11.35
CA LYS A 368 -1.73 -7.27 10.54
C LYS A 368 -1.58 -6.67 9.15
N GLY A 369 -1.79 -7.49 8.12
CA GLY A 369 -1.73 -7.05 6.72
C GLY A 369 -3.03 -6.40 6.29
N VAL A 370 -3.01 -5.09 6.04
CA VAL A 370 -4.13 -4.34 5.46
C VAL A 370 -4.05 -4.46 3.94
N MET A 371 -5.02 -5.14 3.34
CA MET A 371 -5.12 -5.27 1.88
C MET A 371 -5.73 -4.00 1.30
N LEU A 372 -5.01 -3.32 0.42
CA LEU A 372 -5.47 -2.15 -0.32
C LEU A 372 -5.56 -2.48 -1.80
N THR A 373 -6.75 -2.27 -2.37
CA THR A 373 -6.99 -2.38 -3.81
C THR A 373 -6.50 -1.14 -4.55
N HIS A 374 -6.33 -1.23 -5.87
CA HIS A 374 -6.02 -0.06 -6.69
C HIS A 374 -7.05 1.06 -6.49
N LYS A 375 -8.34 0.72 -6.43
CA LYS A 375 -9.45 1.64 -6.16
C LYS A 375 -9.33 2.34 -4.82
N ASN A 376 -8.85 1.68 -3.77
CA ASN A 376 -8.64 2.30 -2.46
C ASN A 376 -7.60 3.43 -2.55
N LEU A 377 -6.49 3.21 -3.25
CA LEU A 377 -5.42 4.19 -3.41
C LEU A 377 -5.84 5.31 -4.38
N LEU A 378 -6.38 4.95 -5.56
CA LEU A 378 -6.88 5.91 -6.55
C LEU A 378 -7.96 6.83 -5.99
N HIS A 379 -8.79 6.34 -5.04
CA HIS A 379 -9.75 7.20 -4.35
C HIS A 379 -9.05 8.41 -3.70
N GLN A 380 -7.88 8.25 -3.08
CA GLN A 380 -7.14 9.35 -2.45
C GLN A 380 -6.65 10.39 -3.48
N MET A 381 -6.41 9.96 -4.71
CA MET A 381 -5.83 10.73 -5.81
C MET A 381 -6.88 11.42 -6.69
N TYR A 382 -8.14 10.96 -6.67
CA TYR A 382 -9.14 11.40 -7.64
C TYR A 382 -9.48 12.89 -7.51
N LYS A 383 -9.27 13.63 -8.60
CA LYS A 383 -9.66 15.04 -8.75
C LYS A 383 -11.18 15.09 -8.93
N GLY A 384 -11.88 15.75 -8.00
CA GLY A 384 -13.34 15.90 -8.02
C GLY A 384 -13.85 16.81 -9.14
N TYR A 385 -13.64 16.45 -10.40
CA TYR A 385 -14.34 17.00 -11.55
C TYR A 385 -14.65 15.86 -12.53
N GLY A 386 -15.70 15.08 -12.23
CA GLY A 386 -16.57 14.57 -13.30
C GLY A 386 -16.48 13.12 -13.78
N SER A 387 -16.35 12.09 -12.93
CA SER A 387 -16.79 10.71 -13.33
C SER A 387 -17.35 9.83 -12.21
N CYS A 388 -17.74 10.36 -11.05
CA CYS A 388 -18.54 9.59 -10.07
C CYS A 388 -20.03 9.98 -10.20
N PRO A 389 -20.90 9.15 -10.81
CA PRO A 389 -22.30 9.52 -11.07
C PRO A 389 -23.17 9.56 -9.81
N VAL A 390 -22.67 9.06 -8.67
CA VAL A 390 -23.51 8.77 -7.49
C VAL A 390 -23.67 9.97 -6.55
N LEU A 391 -22.82 11.01 -6.66
CA LEU A 391 -22.80 12.11 -5.68
C LEU A 391 -23.26 13.48 -6.19
N TYR A 392 -23.70 13.58 -7.45
CA TYR A 392 -24.16 14.86 -8.00
C TYR A 392 -25.60 15.26 -7.59
N LEU A 393 -26.41 14.34 -7.06
CA LEU A 393 -27.83 14.59 -6.80
C LEU A 393 -28.17 15.28 -5.47
N TYR A 394 -27.22 15.44 -4.53
CA TYR A 394 -27.53 15.88 -3.15
C TYR A 394 -26.72 17.06 -2.62
N GLY A 395 -26.10 17.89 -3.49
CA GLY A 395 -25.45 19.14 -3.04
C GLY A 395 -24.35 18.95 -1.98
N TYR A 396 -23.82 17.73 -1.85
CA TYR A 396 -22.67 17.44 -0.98
C TYR A 396 -21.40 17.83 -1.73
N PHE A 397 -20.62 18.73 -1.13
CA PHE A 397 -19.28 19.10 -1.59
C PHE A 397 -18.50 17.86 -2.04
N MET A 398 -18.11 17.82 -3.31
CA MET A 398 -17.19 16.80 -3.83
C MET A 398 -15.94 16.81 -2.94
N ILE A 399 -15.63 15.66 -2.34
CA ILE A 399 -14.42 15.49 -1.54
C ILE A 399 -13.24 15.47 -2.51
N ASN A 400 -12.52 16.58 -2.60
CA ASN A 400 -11.23 16.68 -3.28
C ASN A 400 -10.16 16.16 -2.30
N ASN A 401 -10.09 14.83 -2.12
CA ASN A 401 -9.37 14.13 -1.03
C ASN A 401 -8.05 14.80 -0.60
N LEU A 402 -6.97 14.59 -1.34
CA LEU A 402 -5.68 15.21 -1.04
C LEU A 402 -5.54 16.62 -1.62
N TRP A 403 -6.24 16.94 -2.72
CA TRP A 403 -6.16 18.24 -3.39
C TRP A 403 -6.57 19.43 -2.51
N ASP A 404 -7.58 19.27 -1.65
CA ASP A 404 -7.98 20.33 -0.72
C ASP A 404 -6.92 20.64 0.33
N ALA A 405 -6.09 19.65 0.68
CA ALA A 405 -4.99 19.81 1.61
C ALA A 405 -3.73 20.32 0.89
N VAL A 406 -3.48 19.80 -0.31
CA VAL A 406 -2.26 19.95 -1.08
C VAL A 406 -2.62 20.30 -2.53
N PRO A 407 -2.99 21.56 -2.84
CA PRO A 407 -3.29 21.97 -4.22
C PRO A 407 -1.99 22.17 -5.01
N ALA A 408 -1.26 21.07 -5.23
CA ALA A 408 0.03 21.04 -5.89
C ALA A 408 -0.07 21.50 -7.34
N GLN A 409 0.96 22.20 -7.79
CA GLN A 409 1.10 22.69 -9.15
C GLN A 409 2.33 22.06 -9.82
N PRO A 410 2.33 21.93 -11.16
CA PRO A 410 3.49 21.42 -11.88
C PRO A 410 4.74 22.24 -11.60
N GLY A 411 5.80 21.57 -11.13
CA GLY A 411 7.05 22.19 -10.71
C GLY A 411 7.14 22.56 -9.24
N ASP A 412 6.08 22.37 -8.45
CA ASP A 412 6.21 22.43 -7.00
C ASP A 412 7.18 21.37 -6.51
N ARG A 413 7.92 21.67 -5.46
CA ARG A 413 8.88 20.75 -4.85
C ARG A 413 8.38 20.15 -3.54
N PHE A 414 8.52 18.84 -3.42
CA PHE A 414 8.25 18.07 -2.21
C PHE A 414 9.53 17.46 -1.68
N LEU A 415 9.73 17.55 -0.36
CA LEU A 415 10.83 16.90 0.32
C LEU A 415 10.32 15.63 1.00
N SER A 416 10.62 14.46 0.41
CA SER A 416 10.19 13.14 0.88
C SER A 416 11.20 12.57 1.88
N MET A 417 10.69 12.18 3.04
CA MET A 417 11.52 11.66 4.15
C MET A 417 10.82 10.52 4.87
N LEU A 418 9.49 10.48 4.83
CA LEU A 418 8.77 9.42 5.50
C LEU A 418 8.96 8.12 4.73
N PRO A 419 8.81 6.96 5.39
CA PRO A 419 8.99 5.71 4.70
C PRO A 419 7.78 5.41 3.80
N PRO A 420 7.97 5.12 2.50
CA PRO A 420 6.87 4.89 1.56
C PRO A 420 6.20 3.53 1.78
N TRP A 421 6.79 2.64 2.58
CA TRP A 421 6.09 1.45 3.08
C TRP A 421 4.96 1.78 4.08
N HIS A 422 4.87 3.03 4.58
CA HIS A 422 3.67 3.53 5.24
C HIS A 422 2.69 4.10 4.21
N ALA A 423 1.43 3.70 4.32
CA ALA A 423 0.38 4.13 3.39
C ALA A 423 0.28 5.67 3.27
N TYR A 424 0.47 6.42 4.37
CA TYR A 424 0.34 7.90 4.37
C TYR A 424 1.30 8.58 3.40
N GLU A 425 2.60 8.28 3.48
CA GLU A 425 3.58 8.86 2.55
C GLU A 425 3.26 8.40 1.13
N ARG A 426 3.09 7.09 0.94
CA ARG A 426 2.82 6.46 -0.35
C ARG A 426 1.66 7.09 -1.13
N ALA A 427 0.51 7.28 -0.47
CA ALA A 427 -0.65 7.91 -1.10
C ALA A 427 -0.41 9.40 -1.43
N CYS A 428 0.39 10.09 -0.63
CA CYS A 428 0.72 11.48 -0.91
C CYS A 428 1.74 11.60 -2.05
N GLU A 429 2.76 10.74 -2.12
CA GLU A 429 3.72 10.67 -3.23
C GLU A 429 2.99 10.48 -4.56
N TYR A 430 2.14 9.47 -4.61
CA TYR A 430 1.25 9.20 -5.74
C TYR A 430 0.42 10.41 -6.18
N PHE A 431 -0.16 11.13 -5.21
CA PHE A 431 -0.95 12.32 -5.47
C PHE A 431 -0.10 13.50 -5.97
N ILE A 432 1.13 13.68 -5.49
CA ILE A 432 1.97 14.80 -5.97
C ILE A 432 2.49 14.49 -7.38
N PHE A 433 2.85 13.24 -7.67
CA PHE A 433 3.35 12.85 -9.00
C PHE A 433 2.30 13.07 -10.10
N MET A 434 1.01 12.82 -9.83
CA MET A 434 -0.05 13.15 -10.81
C MET A 434 -0.20 14.65 -11.11
N HIS A 435 0.43 15.52 -10.31
CA HIS A 435 0.43 16.96 -10.47
C HIS A 435 1.75 17.54 -10.99
N GLY A 436 2.68 16.70 -11.45
CA GLY A 436 3.92 17.16 -12.10
C GLY A 436 4.90 17.81 -11.14
N THR A 437 4.87 17.41 -9.86
CA THR A 437 5.75 17.91 -8.80
C THR A 437 7.12 17.25 -8.86
N GLU A 438 8.15 17.94 -8.38
CA GLU A 438 9.48 17.37 -8.16
C GLU A 438 9.57 16.83 -6.73
N GLN A 439 9.86 15.53 -6.56
CA GLN A 439 10.15 14.92 -5.27
C GLN A 439 11.66 14.82 -5.05
N VAL A 440 12.14 15.31 -3.91
CA VAL A 440 13.52 15.19 -3.47
C VAL A 440 13.57 14.29 -2.24
N TYR A 441 14.34 13.20 -2.32
CA TYR A 441 14.53 12.28 -1.20
C TYR A 441 15.53 12.85 -0.18
N THR A 442 15.19 12.78 1.11
CA THR A 442 16.06 13.18 2.23
C THR A 442 16.01 12.17 3.37
N THR A 443 16.83 12.40 4.38
CA THR A 443 16.87 11.65 5.63
C THR A 443 16.72 12.58 6.82
N VAL A 444 16.36 12.04 7.99
CA VAL A 444 16.31 12.82 9.25
C VAL A 444 17.63 13.54 9.54
N ARG A 445 18.77 12.93 9.16
CA ARG A 445 20.11 13.50 9.33
C ARG A 445 20.33 14.72 8.44
N ASN A 446 19.86 14.66 7.19
CA ASN A 446 20.12 15.68 6.18
C ASN A 446 19.02 16.74 6.08
N LEU A 447 17.86 16.49 6.69
CA LEU A 447 16.66 17.33 6.64
C LEU A 447 16.94 18.83 6.76
N LYS A 448 17.74 19.25 7.75
CA LYS A 448 18.03 20.68 7.95
C LYS A 448 18.75 21.31 6.76
N ILE A 449 19.74 20.61 6.21
CA ILE A 449 20.54 21.11 5.07
C ILE A 449 19.67 21.10 3.82
N ASP A 450 18.86 20.06 3.63
CA ASP A 450 18.01 19.92 2.45
C ASP A 450 16.85 20.90 2.44
N LEU A 451 16.25 21.21 3.60
CA LEU A 451 15.27 22.29 3.69
C LEU A 451 15.86 23.64 3.23
N GLN A 452 17.14 23.90 3.55
CA GLN A 452 17.82 25.11 3.13
C GLN A 452 18.20 25.09 1.64
N GLN A 453 18.70 23.97 1.16
CA GLN A 453 19.15 23.79 -0.23
C GLN A 453 17.98 23.76 -1.21
N TYR A 454 16.95 23.00 -0.89
CA TYR A 454 15.84 22.70 -1.79
C TYR A 454 14.61 23.59 -1.56
N GLN A 455 14.43 24.23 -0.39
CA GLN A 455 13.31 25.16 -0.13
C GLN A 455 11.95 24.62 -0.65
N PRO A 456 11.47 23.48 -0.14
CA PRO A 456 10.31 22.80 -0.72
C PRO A 456 9.03 23.64 -0.61
N ASP A 457 8.12 23.50 -1.58
CA ASP A 457 6.81 24.15 -1.51
C ASP A 457 5.93 23.47 -0.45
N TYR A 458 6.01 22.15 -0.40
CA TYR A 458 5.26 21.34 0.53
C TYR A 458 6.15 20.34 1.26
N MET A 459 5.76 20.04 2.51
CA MET A 459 6.42 19.02 3.31
C MET A 459 5.38 18.15 4.00
N ILE A 460 5.25 16.91 3.56
CA ILE A 460 4.41 15.90 4.20
C ILE A 460 5.25 15.25 5.31
N SER A 461 4.74 15.24 6.53
CA SER A 461 5.51 14.75 7.67
C SER A 461 4.67 14.34 8.87
N VAL A 462 5.36 13.87 9.91
CA VAL A 462 4.77 13.47 11.19
C VAL A 462 5.00 14.55 12.26
N PRO A 463 4.19 14.59 13.34
CA PRO A 463 4.35 15.56 14.43
C PRO A 463 5.79 15.72 14.95
N LEU A 464 6.51 14.61 15.12
CA LEU A 464 7.88 14.60 15.61
C LEU A 464 8.83 15.47 14.79
N VAL A 465 8.62 15.57 13.49
CA VAL A 465 9.46 16.37 12.60
C VAL A 465 9.20 17.85 12.83
N PHE A 466 7.94 18.25 12.94
CA PHE A 466 7.56 19.62 13.28
C PHE A 466 8.03 20.01 14.70
N GLU A 467 7.97 19.09 15.66
CA GLU A 467 8.53 19.26 17.01
C GLU A 467 10.06 19.45 16.97
N THR A 468 10.75 18.70 16.12
CA THR A 468 12.20 18.80 15.93
C THR A 468 12.58 20.15 15.31
N LEU A 469 11.86 20.58 14.28
CA LEU A 469 12.04 21.91 13.67
C LEU A 469 11.77 23.02 14.68
N TYR A 470 10.67 22.94 15.43
CA TYR A 470 10.35 23.86 16.51
C TYR A 470 11.48 23.94 17.55
N SER A 471 11.92 22.79 18.06
CA SER A 471 12.99 22.72 19.06
C SER A 471 14.33 23.27 18.52
N GLY A 472 14.63 22.98 17.24
CA GLY A 472 15.80 23.52 16.55
C GLY A 472 15.77 25.05 16.46
N ILE A 473 14.61 25.63 16.11
CA ILE A 473 14.41 27.08 16.07
C ILE A 473 14.54 27.68 17.46
N GLN A 474 13.90 27.09 18.48
CA GLN A 474 14.01 27.55 19.86
C GLN A 474 15.46 27.53 20.35
N LYS A 475 16.20 26.46 20.06
CA LYS A 475 17.62 26.35 20.41
C LYS A 475 18.43 27.46 19.73
N GLN A 476 18.24 27.68 18.43
CA GLN A 476 18.94 28.73 17.68
C GLN A 476 18.63 30.14 18.21
N LEU A 477 17.38 30.40 18.62
CA LEU A 477 17.01 31.68 19.25
C LEU A 477 17.62 31.82 20.65
N SER A 478 17.69 30.73 21.42
CA SER A 478 18.22 30.72 22.78
C SER A 478 19.73 30.96 22.86
N THR A 479 20.49 30.58 21.83
CA THR A 479 21.94 30.77 21.73
C THR A 479 22.33 32.13 21.15
N SER A 480 21.37 32.95 20.74
CA SER A 480 21.61 34.32 20.30
C SER A 480 21.92 35.26 21.47
N SER A 481 22.45 36.46 21.18
CA SER A 481 22.75 37.45 22.23
C SER A 481 21.53 37.78 23.08
N THR A 482 21.72 38.11 24.36
CA THR A 482 20.64 38.33 25.34
C THR A 482 19.54 39.26 24.82
N LEU A 483 19.92 40.37 24.18
CA LEU A 483 18.96 41.31 23.59
C LEU A 483 18.16 40.68 22.44
N ARG A 484 18.82 39.96 21.52
CA ARG A 484 18.15 39.28 20.40
C ARG A 484 17.21 38.19 20.89
N LYS A 485 17.63 37.44 21.92
CA LYS A 485 16.82 36.43 22.58
C LYS A 485 15.54 37.05 23.16
N ILE A 486 15.67 38.09 23.99
CA ILE A 486 14.52 38.76 24.62
C ILE A 486 13.55 39.29 23.55
N LEU A 487 14.07 39.98 22.52
CA LEU A 487 13.26 40.52 21.43
C LEU A 487 12.53 39.41 20.64
N ALA A 488 13.22 38.32 20.30
CA ALA A 488 12.62 37.21 19.55
C ALA A 488 11.47 36.54 20.33
N PHE A 489 11.68 36.25 21.62
CA PHE A 489 10.63 35.65 22.45
C PHE A 489 9.46 36.61 22.70
N MET A 490 9.73 37.90 22.89
CA MET A 490 8.68 38.93 22.97
C MET A 490 7.84 38.97 21.69
N PHE A 491 8.47 38.99 20.52
CA PHE A 491 7.77 38.98 19.24
C PHE A 491 6.94 37.71 19.04
N ILE A 492 7.46 36.54 19.40
CA ILE A 492 6.69 35.28 19.34
C ILE A 492 5.46 35.35 20.25
N LYS A 493 5.60 35.82 21.49
CA LYS A 493 4.46 35.97 22.42
C LYS A 493 3.39 36.90 21.87
N ILE A 494 3.79 38.05 21.31
CA ILE A 494 2.88 39.02 20.68
C ILE A 494 2.17 38.39 19.47
N SER A 495 2.90 37.68 18.62
CA SER A 495 2.32 37.00 17.46
C SER A 495 1.35 35.89 17.85
N LEU A 496 1.64 35.11 18.91
CA LEU A 496 0.71 34.12 19.44
C LEU A 496 -0.61 34.77 19.91
N ALA A 497 -0.52 35.88 20.66
CA ALA A 497 -1.69 36.63 21.09
C ALA A 497 -2.47 37.23 19.91
N TYR A 498 -1.77 37.80 18.92
CA TYR A 498 -2.37 38.29 17.69
C TYR A 498 -3.13 37.18 16.93
N MET A 499 -2.52 36.01 16.76
CA MET A 499 -3.15 34.89 16.04
C MET A 499 -4.35 34.30 16.80
N GLU A 500 -4.34 34.31 18.13
CA GLU A 500 -5.50 33.94 18.92
C GLU A 500 -6.68 34.91 18.73
N MET A 501 -6.43 36.22 18.79
CA MET A 501 -7.46 37.23 18.51
C MET A 501 -7.95 37.15 17.06
N LYS A 502 -7.04 36.91 16.12
CA LYS A 502 -7.36 36.70 14.70
C LYS A 502 -8.34 35.56 14.49
N ARG A 503 -8.09 34.41 15.12
CA ARG A 503 -9.00 33.26 15.03
C ARG A 503 -10.38 33.55 15.58
N ILE A 504 -10.49 34.31 16.67
CA ILE A 504 -11.79 34.68 17.26
C ILE A 504 -12.59 35.55 16.29
N TYR A 505 -12.01 36.62 15.75
CA TYR A 505 -12.78 37.52 14.89
C TYR A 505 -13.02 36.96 13.47
N GLU A 506 -12.18 36.05 12.97
CA GLU A 506 -12.40 35.32 11.71
C GLU A 506 -13.30 34.09 11.86
N GLY A 507 -13.63 33.69 13.08
CA GLY A 507 -14.45 32.50 13.35
C GLY A 507 -13.73 31.16 13.07
N THR A 508 -12.40 31.14 13.05
CA THR A 508 -11.57 29.95 12.74
C THR A 508 -11.05 29.24 14.00
N TYR A 509 -11.89 29.17 15.04
CA TYR A 509 -11.53 28.54 16.31
C TYR A 509 -12.48 27.41 16.73
N LEU A 510 -11.96 26.48 17.53
CA LEU A 510 -12.74 25.50 18.27
C LEU A 510 -12.62 25.76 19.77
N THR A 511 -13.74 25.61 20.48
CA THR A 511 -13.79 25.63 21.94
C THR A 511 -14.16 24.25 22.46
N ARG A 512 -13.67 23.89 23.65
CA ARG A 512 -14.12 22.70 24.37
C ARG A 512 -15.44 22.94 25.12
N SER A 513 -15.91 24.19 25.18
CA SER A 513 -17.20 24.51 25.77
C SER A 513 -18.31 23.83 24.99
N ARG A 514 -19.11 23.01 25.67
CA ARG A 514 -20.31 22.39 25.08
C ARG A 514 -21.51 23.32 25.05
N LYS A 515 -21.45 24.46 25.76
CA LYS A 515 -22.50 25.48 25.75
C LYS A 515 -22.07 26.59 24.81
N GLU A 516 -22.92 26.88 23.83
CA GLU A 516 -22.74 28.03 22.95
C GLU A 516 -22.85 29.31 23.77
N PRO A 517 -21.91 30.26 23.61
CA PRO A 517 -22.06 31.58 24.20
C PRO A 517 -23.31 32.26 23.63
N SER A 518 -23.99 33.05 24.45
CA SER A 518 -25.11 33.88 23.97
C SER A 518 -24.63 34.81 22.85
N TYR A 519 -25.48 35.08 21.87
CA TYR A 519 -25.18 35.94 20.72
C TYR A 519 -24.51 37.28 21.09
N PHE A 520 -25.02 37.95 22.14
CA PHE A 520 -24.44 39.21 22.64
C PHE A 520 -22.99 39.07 23.12
N VAL A 521 -22.66 37.99 23.83
CA VAL A 521 -21.29 37.70 24.29
C VAL A 521 -20.38 37.44 23.10
N SER A 522 -20.84 36.70 22.09
CA SER A 522 -20.08 36.43 20.87
C SER A 522 -19.76 37.71 20.09
N ILE A 523 -20.70 38.66 20.02
CA ILE A 523 -20.46 39.98 19.40
C ILE A 523 -19.39 40.76 20.17
N LEU A 524 -19.46 40.77 21.50
CA LEU A 524 -18.47 41.46 22.33
C LEU A 524 -17.07 40.84 22.18
N ASP A 525 -16.98 39.50 22.23
CA ASP A 525 -15.73 38.77 22.01
C ASP A 525 -15.16 39.05 20.61
N TRP A 526 -16.01 39.07 19.59
CA TRP A 526 -15.63 39.40 18.21
C TRP A 526 -15.08 40.83 18.09
N LEU A 527 -15.78 41.82 18.67
CA LEU A 527 -15.38 43.22 18.62
C LEU A 527 -14.05 43.45 19.38
N TRP A 528 -13.94 42.88 20.58
CA TRP A 528 -12.72 42.97 21.39
C TRP A 528 -11.53 42.32 20.69
N ALA A 529 -11.72 41.11 20.15
CA ALA A 529 -10.67 40.43 19.41
C ALA A 529 -10.20 41.24 18.21
N ARG A 530 -11.12 41.89 17.49
CA ARG A 530 -10.78 42.76 16.36
C ARG A 530 -9.96 43.99 16.79
N ILE A 531 -10.32 44.64 17.90
CA ILE A 531 -9.59 45.80 18.44
C ILE A 531 -8.17 45.38 18.86
N ILE A 532 -8.05 44.32 19.66
CA ILE A 532 -6.74 43.84 20.15
C ILE A 532 -5.88 43.39 18.98
N ALA A 533 -6.43 42.65 18.01
CA ALA A 533 -5.70 42.24 16.82
C ALA A 533 -5.19 43.46 16.02
N ALA A 534 -5.99 44.52 15.88
CA ALA A 534 -5.57 45.75 15.21
C ALA A 534 -4.40 46.43 15.93
N ILE A 535 -4.39 46.44 17.27
CA ILE A 535 -3.29 46.98 18.09
C ILE A 535 -2.01 46.15 17.94
N LEU A 536 -2.12 44.81 17.91
CA LEU A 536 -0.96 43.92 17.83
C LEU A 536 -0.40 43.77 16.41
N LEU A 537 -1.21 44.07 15.38
CA LEU A 537 -0.86 43.89 13.97
C LEU A 537 0.44 44.59 13.54
N PRO A 538 0.71 45.86 13.88
CA PRO A 538 1.96 46.53 13.50
C PRO A 538 3.20 45.83 14.07
N VAL A 539 3.10 45.35 15.32
CA VAL A 539 4.20 44.64 15.99
C VAL A 539 4.40 43.25 15.38
N HIS A 540 3.32 42.54 15.04
CA HIS A 540 3.39 41.27 14.31
C HIS A 540 4.03 41.46 12.92
N LYS A 541 3.67 42.52 12.18
CA LYS A 541 4.30 42.85 10.90
C LYS A 541 5.79 43.15 11.05
N LEU A 542 6.18 43.85 12.12
CA LEU A 542 7.59 44.11 12.43
C LEU A 542 8.35 42.81 12.74
N ALA A 543 7.76 41.92 13.56
CA ALA A 543 8.32 40.61 13.87
C ALA A 543 8.54 39.76 12.61
N LYS A 544 7.59 39.78 11.68
CA LYS A 544 7.71 39.10 10.38
C LYS A 544 8.94 39.57 9.61
N LYS A 545 9.17 40.88 9.56
CA LYS A 545 10.30 41.46 8.82
C LYS A 545 11.65 41.16 9.49
N LEU A 546 11.75 41.29 10.81
CA LEU A 546 13.04 41.26 11.53
C LEU A 546 13.48 39.86 11.95
N VAL A 547 12.54 38.99 12.33
CA VAL A 547 12.83 37.67 12.92
C VAL A 547 12.34 36.55 12.02
N TYR A 548 11.08 36.57 11.59
CA TYR A 548 10.48 35.40 10.93
C TYR A 548 10.98 35.19 9.52
N SER A 549 11.36 36.25 8.80
CA SER A 549 12.02 36.14 7.48
C SER A 549 13.24 35.22 7.50
N LYS A 550 14.10 35.32 8.53
CA LYS A 550 15.27 34.45 8.71
C LYS A 550 14.89 33.01 9.04
N ILE A 551 13.82 32.83 9.82
CA ILE A 551 13.29 31.50 10.14
C ILE A 551 12.70 30.85 8.88
N HIS A 552 11.96 31.62 8.07
CA HIS A 552 11.39 31.16 6.80
C HIS A 552 12.46 30.72 5.83
N SER A 553 13.53 31.49 5.64
CA SER A 553 14.66 31.08 4.79
C SER A 553 15.35 29.80 5.30
N ALA A 554 15.35 29.55 6.61
CA ALA A 554 15.96 28.35 7.17
C ALA A 554 15.07 27.10 7.07
N ILE A 555 13.75 27.25 7.21
CA ILE A 555 12.78 26.15 7.08
C ILE A 555 12.48 25.86 5.61
N GLY A 556 12.43 26.88 4.76
CA GLY A 556 12.26 26.75 3.33
C GLY A 556 10.88 26.32 2.83
N ILE A 557 9.93 26.01 3.72
CA ILE A 557 8.57 25.60 3.33
C ILE A 557 7.79 26.81 2.82
N SER A 558 7.49 26.83 1.52
CA SER A 558 6.89 28.00 0.85
C SER A 558 5.35 28.03 0.89
N LYS A 559 4.68 26.86 0.79
CA LYS A 559 3.21 26.74 0.75
C LYS A 559 2.62 26.15 2.03
N ALA A 560 2.92 24.89 2.37
CA ALA A 560 2.42 24.26 3.59
C ALA A 560 3.18 22.99 4.02
N GLY A 561 3.32 22.81 5.33
CA GLY A 561 3.61 21.51 5.93
C GLY A 561 2.30 20.76 6.25
N ILE A 562 2.28 19.43 6.09
CA ILE A 562 1.14 18.58 6.40
C ILE A 562 1.57 17.56 7.45
N SER A 563 0.99 17.66 8.65
CA SER A 563 1.23 16.75 9.77
C SER A 563 0.17 15.66 9.82
N GLY A 564 0.60 14.40 9.81
CA GLY A 564 -0.27 13.22 9.92
C GLY A 564 0.41 12.08 10.68
N GLY A 565 -0.27 10.94 10.83
CA GLY A 565 0.28 9.75 11.50
C GLY A 565 0.43 9.84 13.03
N GLY A 566 0.09 10.98 13.64
CA GLY A 566 0.13 11.19 15.09
C GLY A 566 -0.56 12.49 15.51
N SER A 567 -0.65 12.73 16.81
CA SER A 567 -1.25 13.95 17.35
C SER A 567 -0.24 15.11 17.37
N LEU A 568 -0.47 16.15 16.57
CA LEU A 568 0.35 17.37 16.58
C LEU A 568 0.17 18.15 17.90
N PRO A 569 1.23 18.42 18.68
CA PRO A 569 1.11 19.19 19.91
C PRO A 569 0.63 20.63 19.66
N SER A 570 -0.32 21.09 20.49
CA SER A 570 -0.93 22.41 20.28
C SER A 570 0.05 23.57 20.34
N HIS A 571 1.13 23.47 21.13
CA HIS A 571 2.11 24.55 21.23
C HIS A 571 2.96 24.66 19.96
N VAL A 572 3.25 23.54 19.29
CA VAL A 572 3.96 23.50 18.00
C VAL A 572 3.07 24.02 16.89
N ASP A 573 1.81 23.57 16.81
CA ASP A 573 0.83 24.05 15.82
C ASP A 573 0.63 25.58 15.90
N LYS A 574 0.44 26.11 17.11
CA LYS A 574 0.31 27.56 17.36
C LYS A 574 1.59 28.32 17.06
N PHE A 575 2.76 27.74 17.32
CA PHE A 575 4.04 28.38 17.02
C PHE A 575 4.22 28.60 15.52
N PHE A 576 4.02 27.56 14.69
CA PHE A 576 4.16 27.67 13.24
C PHE A 576 3.16 28.68 12.66
N GLU A 577 1.92 28.67 13.15
CA GLU A 577 0.92 29.69 12.81
C GLU A 577 1.40 31.11 13.15
N ALA A 578 1.95 31.33 14.35
CA ALA A 578 2.42 32.63 14.81
C ALA A 578 3.60 33.18 14.01
N ILE A 579 4.51 32.31 13.55
CA ILE A 579 5.61 32.72 12.68
C ILE A 579 5.20 32.80 11.20
N GLY A 580 3.97 32.38 10.85
CA GLY A 580 3.44 32.45 9.48
C GLY A 580 3.86 31.30 8.57
N VAL A 581 4.24 30.15 9.13
CA VAL A 581 4.43 28.90 8.38
C VAL A 581 3.14 28.08 8.48
N ILE A 582 2.53 27.75 7.35
CA ILE A 582 1.27 27.01 7.34
C ILE A 582 1.57 25.54 7.66
N VAL A 583 1.00 25.04 8.75
CA VAL A 583 0.97 23.60 9.07
C VAL A 583 -0.49 23.15 9.13
N GLN A 584 -0.84 22.18 8.30
CA GLN A 584 -2.14 21.53 8.27
C GLN A 584 -2.06 20.20 9.02
N ASN A 585 -3.11 19.85 9.76
CA ASN A 585 -3.16 18.59 10.49
C ASN A 585 -4.19 17.65 9.84
N GLY A 586 -3.77 16.42 9.56
CA GLY A 586 -4.55 15.35 8.97
C GLY A 586 -4.82 14.20 9.95
N TYR A 587 -5.88 13.46 9.68
CA TYR A 587 -6.25 12.23 10.36
C TYR A 587 -6.66 11.17 9.34
N GLY A 588 -6.23 9.95 9.60
CA GLY A 588 -6.67 8.75 8.91
C GLY A 588 -5.84 7.55 9.37
N MET A 589 -6.10 6.39 8.78
CA MET A 589 -5.46 5.12 9.11
C MET A 589 -5.29 4.30 7.83
N THR A 590 -4.33 3.37 7.83
CA THR A 590 -4.09 2.49 6.67
C THR A 590 -5.37 1.77 6.23
N GLU A 591 -6.18 1.31 7.18
CA GLU A 591 -7.45 0.61 6.97
C GLU A 591 -8.50 1.43 6.22
N SER A 592 -8.39 2.76 6.18
CA SER A 592 -9.31 3.63 5.46
C SER A 592 -8.78 4.08 4.09
N SER A 593 -7.62 3.59 3.66
CA SER A 593 -6.75 4.29 2.69
C SER A 593 -6.36 5.67 3.25
N PRO A 594 -5.07 5.91 3.51
CA PRO A 594 -4.52 6.55 4.71
C PRO A 594 -5.08 7.90 5.19
N VAL A 595 -5.72 8.70 4.33
CA VAL A 595 -6.23 10.03 4.68
C VAL A 595 -7.76 10.03 4.66
N THR A 596 -8.35 10.43 5.79
CA THR A 596 -9.81 10.53 5.96
C THR A 596 -10.26 11.99 6.07
N SER A 597 -9.49 12.81 6.79
CA SER A 597 -9.80 14.23 6.98
C SER A 597 -8.54 15.04 7.17
N ALA A 598 -8.53 16.28 6.69
CA ALA A 598 -7.42 17.20 6.90
C ALA A 598 -7.93 18.63 7.01
N ARG A 599 -7.20 19.46 7.77
CA ARG A 599 -7.44 20.90 7.77
C ARG A 599 -7.07 21.48 6.40
N ARG A 600 -7.89 22.40 5.88
CA ARG A 600 -7.65 23.09 4.61
C ARG A 600 -6.78 24.32 4.83
N ARG A 601 -5.99 24.72 3.83
CA ARG A 601 -5.14 25.92 3.88
C ARG A 601 -5.94 27.19 4.24
N ASN A 602 -7.11 27.36 3.62
CA ASN A 602 -7.97 28.54 3.80
C ASN A 602 -8.91 28.43 5.01
N ASN A 603 -9.01 27.25 5.63
CA ASN A 603 -9.86 27.02 6.80
C ASN A 603 -9.14 26.09 7.79
N ASN A 604 -8.07 26.61 8.39
CA ASN A 604 -7.19 25.88 9.29
C ASN A 604 -7.61 26.08 10.75
N VAL A 605 -8.74 25.48 11.12
CA VAL A 605 -9.37 25.68 12.43
C VAL A 605 -8.52 25.11 13.55
N ARG A 606 -8.35 25.86 14.65
CA ARG A 606 -7.54 25.46 15.82
C ARG A 606 -8.28 25.64 17.13
N TYR A 607 -7.95 24.82 18.13
CA TYR A 607 -8.43 25.05 19.49
C TYR A 607 -7.88 26.37 20.05
N ILE A 608 -8.78 27.16 20.63
CA ILE A 608 -8.42 28.24 21.55
C ILE A 608 -8.58 27.73 22.98
N HIS A 609 -7.80 28.26 23.90
CA HIS A 609 -8.15 28.11 25.30
C HIS A 609 -9.06 29.28 25.59
N TYR A 610 -10.37 29.02 25.67
CA TYR A 610 -11.36 30.05 25.98
C TYR A 610 -11.12 30.51 27.43
N PHE A 611 -10.17 31.43 27.61
CA PHE A 611 -9.91 32.13 28.85
C PHE A 611 -10.73 33.41 28.77
N ARG A 612 -11.80 33.50 29.56
CA ARG A 612 -12.57 34.73 29.73
C ARG A 612 -11.61 35.91 29.90
N LEU A 613 -11.91 37.00 29.17
CA LEU A 613 -11.17 38.26 28.99
C LEU A 613 -10.44 38.82 30.23
N LEU A 614 -10.87 38.47 31.46
CA LEU A 614 -10.35 38.98 32.73
C LEU A 614 -8.89 38.61 33.07
N LYS A 615 -8.21 37.77 32.28
CA LYS A 615 -6.79 37.43 32.48
C LYS A 615 -5.80 37.98 31.45
N LEU A 616 -6.23 38.82 30.50
CA LEU A 616 -5.30 39.52 29.58
C LEU A 616 -4.30 40.40 30.35
N LEU A 617 -4.69 40.94 31.51
CA LEU A 617 -3.81 41.63 32.46
C LEU A 617 -2.73 40.72 33.09
N HIS A 618 -2.94 39.40 33.11
CA HIS A 618 -2.02 38.43 33.71
C HIS A 618 -0.90 37.99 32.76
N LEU A 619 -1.11 38.08 31.44
CA LEU A 619 -0.08 37.81 30.41
C LEU A 619 1.09 38.79 30.46
N PHE A 620 0.86 40.00 31.00
CA PHE A 620 1.90 41.02 31.20
C PHE A 620 2.59 40.93 32.57
N TYR A 621 2.08 40.11 33.50
CA TYR A 621 2.52 40.09 34.90
C TYR A 621 3.27 38.82 35.35
N ASN A 622 3.39 37.78 34.49
CA ASN A 622 4.04 36.54 34.90
C ASN A 622 5.09 36.05 33.87
N PRO A 623 6.41 36.09 34.18
CA PRO A 623 7.47 35.72 33.25
C PRO A 623 7.70 34.20 33.09
N LYS A 624 6.93 33.34 33.78
CA LYS A 624 7.05 31.87 33.71
C LYS A 624 5.85 31.22 33.01
N ILE A 625 5.65 31.54 31.72
CA ILE A 625 4.92 30.70 30.74
C ILE A 625 5.68 30.76 29.42
#